data_AF-A0ABC9YJJ1-F1
#
_entry.id   AF-A0ABC9YJJ1-F1
#
_cell.length_a   1.000
_cell.length_b   1.000
_cell.length_c   1.000
_cell.angle_alpha   90.00
_cell.angle_beta   90.00
_cell.angle_gamma   90.00
#
_symmetry.space_group_name_H-M   'P 1'
#
loop_
_entity.id
_entity.type
_entity.pdbx_description
1 polymer ?
#
loop_
_entity_poly.entity_id
_entity_poly.type
_entity_poly.pdbx_seq_one_letter_code
_entity_poly.pdbx_strand_id
1 'polypeptide(L)'
;MWKKGLATWDEYRDVVTVRRDATRKAKARLELNLAREVKDNKKGFFKYISSKRKTRENVGPQLNEVGALVMEHTEKAELLNAAFSSVFTAKAGPQESQTLEVGEKVWRKEDLPLVEEDRVRDHFGNLNIHKSMGPDGMHPHVLRELADVVAMPCSIIFERSWRTGEVPEDWRKANVTPVFKKAKNEDPGNYRPVSLTSIPGKMMEQLTLGVIYKYVEE
;
A
#
# COMPACT_ATOMS: atom_id res chain seq x y z
N MET A 1 25.24 14.10 24.12
CA MET A 1 26.20 14.30 25.23
C MET A 1 27.35 13.30 25.11
N TRP A 2 27.14 11.98 25.22
CA TRP A 2 28.21 10.99 25.04
C TRP A 2 28.88 10.97 23.64
N LYS A 3 28.10 10.96 22.54
CA LYS A 3 28.67 11.01 21.16
C LYS A 3 29.45 12.30 20.82
N LYS A 4 29.43 13.31 21.71
CA LYS A 4 30.15 14.57 21.57
C LYS A 4 31.33 14.69 22.56
N GLY A 5 31.66 13.62 23.30
CA GLY A 5 32.75 13.59 24.27
C GLY A 5 32.48 14.34 25.59
N LEU A 6 31.25 14.82 25.81
CA LEU A 6 30.89 15.71 26.93
C LEU A 6 30.38 14.96 28.18
N ALA A 7 30.31 13.63 28.15
CA ALA A 7 29.86 12.79 29.25
C ALA A 7 30.46 11.39 29.10
N THR A 8 30.76 10.74 30.21
CA THR A 8 31.21 9.34 30.19
C THR A 8 30.08 8.41 29.76
N TRP A 9 30.42 7.21 29.29
CA TRP A 9 29.41 6.25 28.87
C TRP A 9 28.56 5.76 30.05
N ASP A 10 29.13 5.67 31.24
CA ASP A 10 28.43 5.28 32.46
C ASP A 10 27.42 6.37 32.88
N GLU A 11 27.79 7.65 32.86
CA GLU A 11 26.86 8.76 33.10
C GLU A 11 25.69 8.74 32.10
N TYR A 12 25.97 8.51 30.81
CA TYR A 12 24.92 8.38 29.80
C TYR A 12 24.00 7.18 30.08
N ARG A 13 24.57 6.03 30.44
CA ARG A 13 23.84 4.80 30.73
C ARG A 13 22.95 4.97 31.95
N ASP A 14 23.43 5.63 33.01
CA ASP A 14 22.66 5.90 34.22
C ASP A 14 21.47 6.82 33.91
N VAL A 15 21.70 7.91 33.18
CA VAL A 15 20.61 8.82 32.75
C VAL A 15 19.57 8.09 31.90
N VAL A 16 19.99 7.23 30.96
CA VAL A 16 19.06 6.41 30.15
C VAL A 16 18.28 5.44 31.03
N THR A 17 18.93 4.81 32.01
CA THR A 17 18.32 3.84 32.91
C THR A 17 17.27 4.51 33.80
N VAL A 18 17.61 5.63 34.43
CA VAL A 18 16.70 6.44 35.25
C VAL A 18 15.50 6.89 34.43
N ARG A 19 15.72 7.41 33.20
CA ARG A 19 14.63 7.83 32.31
C ARG A 19 13.72 6.67 31.92
N ARG A 20 14.30 5.52 31.57
CA ARG A 20 13.54 4.31 31.22
C ARG A 20 12.70 3.83 32.39
N ASP A 21 13.27 3.81 33.59
CA ASP A 21 12.56 3.39 34.80
C ASP A 21 11.43 4.35 35.17
N ALA A 22 11.68 5.67 35.12
CA ALA A 22 10.65 6.68 35.33
C ALA A 22 9.50 6.54 34.32
N THR A 23 9.83 6.32 33.04
CA THR A 23 8.82 6.09 31.98
C THR A 23 8.01 4.82 32.25
N ARG A 24 8.68 3.73 32.64
CA ARG A 24 8.03 2.46 33.00
C ARG A 24 7.08 2.63 34.19
N LYS A 25 7.52 3.29 35.26
CA LYS A 25 6.71 3.56 36.46
C LYS A 25 5.52 4.46 36.16
N ALA A 26 5.72 5.54 35.39
CA ALA A 26 4.65 6.44 34.98
C ALA A 26 3.59 5.71 34.13
N LYS A 27 4.03 4.86 33.18
CA LYS A 27 3.13 4.04 32.36
C LYS A 27 2.32 3.06 33.21
N ALA A 28 2.97 2.33 34.11
CA ALA A 28 2.30 1.38 35.00
C ALA A 28 1.24 2.06 35.89
N ARG A 29 1.54 3.25 36.42
CA ARG A 29 0.59 4.06 37.19
C ARG A 29 -0.62 4.48 36.35
N LEU A 30 -0.39 4.95 35.13
CA LEU A 30 -1.47 5.32 34.20
C LEU A 30 -2.38 4.13 33.91
N GLU A 31 -1.81 2.97 33.55
CA GLU A 31 -2.57 1.74 33.23
C GLU A 31 -3.39 1.27 34.43
N LEU A 32 -2.82 1.34 35.63
CA LEU A 32 -3.48 0.96 36.87
C LEU A 32 -4.62 1.92 37.24
N ASN A 33 -4.43 3.23 37.06
CA ASN A 33 -5.51 4.21 37.26
C ASN A 33 -6.66 4.00 36.26
N LEU A 34 -6.34 3.79 34.98
CA LEU A 34 -7.34 3.49 33.95
C LEU A 34 -8.14 2.23 34.26
N ALA A 35 -7.49 1.19 34.80
CA ALA A 35 -8.17 -0.04 35.21
C ALA A 35 -9.07 0.15 36.44
N ARG A 36 -8.62 0.93 37.43
CA ARG A 36 -9.41 1.25 38.64
C ARG A 36 -10.66 2.07 38.32
N GLU A 37 -10.50 3.07 37.47
CA GLU A 37 -11.57 4.01 37.09
C GLU A 37 -12.43 3.47 35.95
N VAL A 38 -12.30 2.21 35.53
CA VAL A 38 -13.01 1.69 34.36
C VAL A 38 -14.53 1.77 34.51
N LYS A 39 -15.05 1.68 35.74
CA LYS A 39 -16.49 1.81 36.01
C LYS A 39 -17.00 3.22 35.72
N ASP A 40 -16.21 4.24 36.09
CA ASP A 40 -16.57 5.65 35.98
C ASP A 40 -16.17 6.25 34.62
N ASN A 41 -15.08 5.75 34.03
CA ASN A 41 -14.50 6.22 32.77
C ASN A 41 -14.20 5.08 31.78
N LYS A 42 -15.24 4.33 31.42
CA LYS A 42 -15.17 3.27 30.40
C LYS A 42 -14.52 3.76 29.10
N LYS A 43 -14.89 4.97 28.64
CA LYS A 43 -14.41 5.56 27.38
C LYS A 43 -12.90 5.79 27.39
N GLY A 44 -12.34 6.31 28.49
CA GLY A 44 -10.90 6.53 28.64
C GLY A 44 -10.09 5.23 28.59
N PHE A 45 -10.57 4.20 29.29
CA PHE A 45 -9.95 2.88 29.28
C PHE A 45 -9.93 2.26 27.87
N PHE A 46 -11.08 2.17 27.21
CA PHE A 46 -11.15 1.60 25.86
C PHE A 46 -10.38 2.43 24.82
N LYS A 47 -10.33 3.77 24.96
CA LYS A 47 -9.46 4.62 24.13
C LYS A 47 -7.98 4.26 24.30
N TYR A 48 -7.52 4.05 25.53
CA TYR A 48 -6.14 3.61 25.80
C TYR A 48 -5.85 2.25 25.18
N ILE A 49 -6.73 1.26 25.41
CA ILE A 49 -6.59 -0.09 24.83
C ILE A 49 -6.54 -0.02 23.30
N SER A 50 -7.46 0.71 22.66
CA SER A 50 -7.47 0.91 21.21
C SER A 50 -6.19 1.58 20.69
N SER A 51 -5.57 2.47 21.47
CA SER A 51 -4.28 3.09 21.12
C SER A 51 -3.09 2.12 21.20
N LYS A 52 -3.23 1.01 21.96
CA LYS A 52 -2.20 -0.02 22.13
C LYS A 52 -2.35 -1.22 21.21
N ARG A 53 -3.50 -1.38 20.56
CA ARG A 53 -3.69 -2.43 19.54
C ARG A 53 -2.75 -2.17 18.36
N LYS A 54 -1.95 -3.18 17.99
CA LYS A 54 -1.04 -3.13 16.84
C LYS A 54 -1.79 -3.11 15.51
N THR A 55 -2.92 -3.82 15.46
CA THR A 55 -3.83 -3.87 14.32
C THR A 55 -5.08 -3.07 14.65
N ARG A 56 -5.38 -2.09 13.80
CA ARG A 56 -6.71 -1.51 13.72
C ARG A 56 -7.51 -2.40 12.78
N GLU A 57 -8.56 -3.06 13.27
CA GLU A 57 -9.57 -3.63 12.39
C GLU A 57 -10.29 -2.47 11.70
N ASN A 58 -9.89 -2.19 10.47
CA ASN A 58 -10.49 -1.11 9.68
C ASN A 58 -11.82 -1.54 9.04
N VAL A 59 -12.10 -2.85 9.04
CA VAL A 59 -13.30 -3.46 8.47
C VAL A 59 -14.14 -3.98 9.63
N GLY A 60 -15.35 -3.41 9.76
CA GLY A 60 -16.32 -3.87 10.75
C GLY A 60 -16.88 -5.25 10.39
N PRO A 61 -17.71 -5.82 11.27
CA PRO A 61 -18.49 -7.00 10.93
C PRO A 61 -19.27 -6.80 9.62
N GLN A 62 -19.50 -7.84 8.84
CA GLN A 62 -20.25 -7.75 7.57
C GLN A 62 -21.56 -8.52 7.65
N LEU A 63 -22.61 -8.05 7.00
CA LEU A 63 -23.87 -8.77 6.84
C LEU A 63 -23.77 -9.71 5.65
N ASN A 64 -24.10 -10.97 5.86
CA ASN A 64 -24.29 -11.92 4.77
C ASN A 64 -25.68 -11.77 4.16
N GLU A 65 -25.95 -12.54 3.09
CA GLU A 65 -27.23 -12.52 2.36
C GLU A 65 -28.45 -12.88 3.23
N VAL A 66 -28.23 -13.63 4.32
CA VAL A 66 -29.27 -14.06 5.26
C VAL A 66 -29.48 -13.04 6.40
N GLY A 67 -28.74 -11.92 6.39
CA GLY A 67 -28.81 -10.88 7.41
C GLY A 67 -28.08 -11.21 8.71
N ALA A 68 -27.22 -12.25 8.73
CA ALA A 68 -26.40 -12.59 9.87
C ALA A 68 -25.06 -11.85 9.86
N LEU A 69 -24.56 -11.51 11.05
CA LEU A 69 -23.33 -10.76 11.24
C LEU A 69 -22.11 -11.68 11.20
N VAL A 70 -21.26 -11.46 10.21
CA VAL A 70 -20.00 -12.17 9.98
C VAL A 70 -18.86 -11.43 10.66
N MET A 71 -18.17 -12.13 11.55
CA MET A 71 -17.05 -11.60 12.34
C MET A 71 -15.69 -12.11 11.84
N GLU A 72 -15.65 -13.28 11.20
CA GLU A 72 -14.44 -13.97 10.75
C GLU A 72 -13.81 -13.24 9.54
N HIS A 73 -12.48 -13.15 9.50
CA HIS A 73 -11.79 -12.28 8.55
C HIS A 73 -11.87 -12.76 7.10
N THR A 74 -11.82 -14.07 6.88
CA THR A 74 -11.86 -14.70 5.56
C THR A 74 -13.24 -14.51 4.94
N GLU A 75 -14.30 -14.82 5.66
CA GLU A 75 -15.69 -14.65 5.24
C GLU A 75 -16.01 -13.16 4.99
N LYS A 76 -15.53 -12.23 5.83
CA LYS A 76 -15.66 -10.79 5.57
C LYS A 76 -14.98 -10.39 4.25
N ALA A 77 -13.79 -10.93 3.97
CA ALA A 77 -13.07 -10.64 2.74
C ALA A 77 -13.78 -11.21 1.52
N GLU A 78 -14.35 -12.41 1.61
CA GLU A 78 -15.14 -13.05 0.56
C GLU A 78 -16.42 -12.26 0.24
N LEU A 79 -17.16 -11.82 1.27
CA LEU A 79 -18.35 -10.99 1.09
C LEU A 79 -18.04 -9.67 0.39
N LEU A 80 -16.97 -9.00 0.81
CA LEU A 80 -16.48 -7.78 0.15
C LEU A 80 -16.04 -8.05 -1.29
N ASN A 81 -15.33 -9.15 -1.52
CA ASN A 81 -14.88 -9.53 -2.86
C ASN A 81 -16.05 -9.84 -3.80
N ALA A 82 -17.08 -10.54 -3.32
CA ALA A 82 -18.29 -10.82 -4.07
C ALA A 82 -19.02 -9.51 -4.45
N ALA A 83 -19.18 -8.60 -3.48
CA ALA A 83 -19.80 -7.29 -3.71
C ALA A 83 -18.98 -6.40 -4.67
N PHE A 84 -17.65 -6.44 -4.59
CA PHE A 84 -16.79 -5.71 -5.51
C PHE A 84 -16.78 -6.34 -6.90
N SER A 85 -16.86 -7.66 -7.01
CA SER A 85 -16.89 -8.36 -8.29
C SER A 85 -18.22 -8.14 -9.02
N SER A 86 -19.34 -8.06 -8.29
CA SER A 86 -20.67 -7.91 -8.88
C SER A 86 -20.90 -6.58 -9.61
N VAL A 87 -20.12 -5.53 -9.30
CA VAL A 87 -20.18 -4.24 -10.01
C VAL A 87 -19.38 -4.23 -11.31
N PHE A 88 -18.50 -5.23 -11.54
CA PHE A 88 -17.78 -5.35 -12.79
C PHE A 88 -18.57 -6.18 -13.80
N THR A 89 -18.71 -5.65 -15.02
CA THR A 89 -19.29 -6.40 -16.13
C THR A 89 -18.31 -7.47 -16.58
N ALA A 90 -18.63 -8.74 -16.31
CA ALA A 90 -17.90 -9.86 -16.89
C ALA A 90 -18.08 -9.83 -18.42
N LYS A 91 -17.01 -9.58 -19.17
CA LYS A 91 -17.00 -9.86 -20.61
C LYS A 91 -17.02 -11.38 -20.77
N ALA A 92 -18.21 -11.95 -20.85
CA ALA A 92 -18.43 -13.36 -21.18
C ALA A 92 -18.18 -13.56 -22.68
N GLY A 93 -16.92 -13.72 -23.05
CA GLY A 93 -16.51 -14.14 -24.38
C GLY A 93 -15.05 -14.54 -24.34
N PRO A 94 -14.60 -15.46 -25.22
CA PRO A 94 -13.16 -15.59 -25.45
C PRO A 94 -12.67 -14.19 -25.81
N GLN A 95 -11.75 -13.63 -25.02
CA GLN A 95 -10.86 -12.64 -25.61
C GLN A 95 -10.05 -13.42 -26.65
N GLU A 96 -10.58 -13.57 -27.85
CA GLU A 96 -9.74 -13.40 -29.00
C GLU A 96 -8.99 -12.10 -28.72
N SER A 97 -7.66 -12.19 -28.59
CA SER A 97 -6.85 -11.00 -28.84
C SER A 97 -7.46 -10.42 -30.10
N GLN A 98 -8.00 -9.21 -30.02
CA GLN A 98 -8.15 -8.46 -31.24
C GLN A 98 -6.71 -8.30 -31.70
N THR A 99 -6.25 -9.23 -32.54
CA THR A 99 -5.25 -8.96 -33.53
C THR A 99 -5.91 -7.89 -34.37
N LEU A 100 -5.86 -6.65 -33.87
CA LEU A 100 -5.85 -5.50 -34.75
C LEU A 100 -4.77 -5.89 -35.74
N GLU A 101 -5.13 -6.01 -37.02
CA GLU A 101 -4.16 -5.96 -38.09
C GLU A 101 -3.54 -4.56 -38.00
N VAL A 102 -2.64 -4.39 -37.03
CA VAL A 102 -1.66 -3.33 -37.01
C VAL A 102 -0.75 -3.72 -38.14
N GLY A 103 -1.10 -3.31 -39.36
CA GLY A 103 -0.19 -3.40 -40.49
C GLY A 103 1.15 -2.90 -40.00
N GLU A 104 2.19 -3.73 -40.11
CA GLU A 104 3.48 -3.62 -39.41
C GLU A 104 4.00 -2.18 -39.31
N LYS A 105 3.48 -1.42 -38.36
CA LYS A 105 4.10 -0.17 -37.93
C LYS A 105 5.18 -0.63 -36.99
N VAL A 106 6.35 -0.86 -37.58
CA VAL A 106 7.60 -0.98 -36.85
C VAL A 106 7.72 0.30 -36.03
N TRP A 107 7.37 0.21 -34.74
CA TRP A 107 7.56 1.30 -33.77
C TRP A 107 9.02 1.75 -33.87
N ARG A 108 9.24 3.01 -34.24
CA ARG A 108 10.59 3.53 -34.35
C ARG A 108 11.13 3.81 -32.95
N LYS A 109 12.44 3.96 -32.83
CA LYS A 109 13.11 4.23 -31.54
C LYS A 109 12.59 5.52 -30.89
N GLU A 110 12.08 6.43 -31.71
CA GLU A 110 11.49 7.71 -31.32
C GLU A 110 10.05 7.59 -30.78
N ASP A 111 9.36 6.47 -31.02
CA ASP A 111 8.01 6.16 -30.50
C ASP A 111 8.06 5.44 -29.15
N LEU A 112 9.24 4.98 -28.72
CA LEU A 112 9.43 4.39 -27.41
C LEU A 112 9.38 5.50 -26.36
N PRO A 113 8.66 5.32 -25.22
CA PRO A 113 8.92 6.16 -24.07
C PRO A 113 10.41 6.07 -23.81
N LEU A 114 11.10 7.21 -23.80
CA LEU A 114 12.50 7.25 -23.43
C LEU A 114 12.57 6.85 -21.94
N VAL A 115 12.74 5.55 -21.71
CA VAL A 115 12.95 4.95 -20.39
C VAL A 115 14.42 5.13 -20.06
N GLU A 116 14.83 6.37 -19.82
CA GLU A 116 16.17 6.61 -19.31
C GLU A 116 16.24 6.10 -17.87
N GLU A 117 17.33 5.39 -17.58
CA GLU A 117 17.67 4.98 -16.23
C GLU A 117 17.60 6.16 -15.25
N ASP A 118 18.07 7.34 -15.66
CA ASP A 118 18.05 8.55 -14.84
C ASP A 118 16.62 8.96 -14.46
N ARG A 119 15.66 8.86 -15.39
CA ARG A 119 14.24 9.13 -15.08
C ARG A 119 13.66 8.11 -14.09
N VAL A 120 14.07 6.84 -14.21
CA VAL A 120 13.68 5.78 -13.26
C VAL A 120 14.26 6.06 -11.88
N ARG A 121 15.55 6.41 -11.82
CA ARG A 121 16.27 6.76 -10.60
C ARG A 121 15.63 7.95 -9.90
N ASP A 122 15.33 9.02 -10.64
CA ASP A 122 14.68 10.22 -10.11
C ASP A 122 13.28 9.91 -9.56
N HIS A 123 12.51 9.07 -10.25
CA HIS A 123 11.20 8.66 -9.78
C HIS A 123 11.28 7.90 -8.45
N PHE A 124 12.22 6.94 -8.34
CA PHE A 124 12.45 6.21 -7.10
C PHE A 124 12.98 7.11 -5.98
N GLY A 125 13.89 8.04 -6.28
CA GLY A 125 14.41 9.04 -5.35
C GLY A 125 13.33 9.93 -4.73
N ASN A 126 12.26 10.20 -5.48
CA ASN A 126 11.14 11.05 -5.05
C ASN A 126 9.95 10.27 -4.47
N LEU A 127 10.08 8.96 -4.22
CA LEU A 127 8.99 8.17 -3.64
C LEU A 127 8.63 8.63 -2.22
N ASN A 128 7.33 8.71 -1.96
CA ASN A 128 6.82 8.85 -0.60
C ASN A 128 6.97 7.51 0.14
N ILE A 129 7.93 7.46 1.08
CA ILE A 129 8.28 6.26 1.86
C ILE A 129 7.20 5.77 2.81
N HIS A 130 6.19 6.58 3.07
CA HIS A 130 5.08 6.22 3.96
C HIS A 130 3.92 5.55 3.23
N LYS A 131 4.04 5.31 1.91
CA LYS A 131 3.06 4.55 1.12
C LYS A 131 3.20 3.05 1.37
N SER A 132 2.12 2.32 1.09
CA SER A 132 2.07 0.86 1.17
C SER A 132 2.78 0.20 -0.02
N MET A 133 3.33 -1.00 0.20
CA MET A 133 3.86 -1.88 -0.84
C MET A 133 2.72 -2.53 -1.65
N GLY A 134 3.02 -2.92 -2.88
CA GLY A 134 2.13 -3.73 -3.73
C GLY A 134 2.24 -5.23 -3.41
N PRO A 135 1.63 -6.08 -4.25
CA PRO A 135 1.74 -7.54 -4.14
C PRO A 135 3.16 -8.07 -4.44
N ASP A 136 3.99 -7.26 -5.09
CA ASP A 136 5.40 -7.51 -5.37
C ASP A 136 6.31 -7.43 -4.13
N GLY A 137 5.77 -7.02 -2.98
CA GLY A 137 6.54 -6.87 -1.74
C GLY A 137 7.54 -5.71 -1.74
N MET A 138 7.55 -4.87 -2.79
CA MET A 138 8.51 -3.79 -2.93
C MET A 138 8.07 -2.57 -2.12
N HIS A 139 8.70 -2.35 -0.96
CA HIS A 139 8.40 -1.20 -0.12
C HIS A 139 8.99 0.10 -0.73
N PRO A 140 8.24 1.22 -0.77
CA PRO A 140 8.74 2.47 -1.36
C PRO A 140 10.00 2.99 -0.67
N HIS A 141 10.12 2.76 0.64
CA HIS A 141 11.35 3.06 1.38
C HIS A 141 12.57 2.32 0.80
N VAL A 142 12.46 1.01 0.57
CA VAL A 142 13.57 0.21 0.03
C VAL A 142 13.91 0.66 -1.39
N LEU A 143 12.89 0.88 -2.23
CA LEU A 143 13.07 1.38 -3.59
C LEU A 143 13.79 2.73 -3.65
N ARG A 144 13.47 3.64 -2.72
CA ARG A 144 14.13 4.95 -2.65
C ARG A 144 15.59 4.85 -2.20
N GLU A 145 15.86 4.08 -1.15
CA GLU A 145 17.22 3.91 -0.63
C GLU A 145 18.13 3.15 -1.62
N LEU A 146 17.55 2.29 -2.47
CA LEU A 146 18.26 1.51 -3.48
C LEU A 146 18.06 2.04 -4.91
N ALA A 147 17.62 3.29 -5.08
CA ALA A 147 17.26 3.86 -6.37
C ALA A 147 18.38 3.71 -7.41
N ASP A 148 19.63 3.97 -7.01
CA ASP A 148 20.81 3.88 -7.86
C ASP A 148 21.07 2.47 -8.41
N VAL A 149 20.68 1.44 -7.65
CA VAL A 149 20.91 0.03 -8.02
C VAL A 149 19.72 -0.54 -8.79
N VAL A 150 18.50 -0.16 -8.41
CA VAL A 150 17.27 -0.73 -8.97
C VAL A 150 16.77 -0.01 -10.22
N ALA A 151 17.27 1.20 -10.51
CA ALA A 151 16.87 1.97 -11.69
C ALA A 151 17.22 1.26 -13.00
N MET A 152 18.47 0.79 -13.14
CA MET A 152 18.95 0.09 -14.34
C MET A 152 18.18 -1.20 -14.65
N PRO A 153 17.99 -2.16 -13.70
CA PRO A 153 17.20 -3.34 -14.01
C PRO A 153 15.73 -3.01 -14.30
N CYS A 154 15.15 -1.99 -13.65
CA CYS A 154 13.78 -1.57 -13.95
C CYS A 154 13.65 -0.97 -15.35
N SER A 155 14.61 -0.15 -15.80
CA SER A 155 14.57 0.43 -17.15
C SER A 155 14.61 -0.65 -18.23
N ILE A 156 15.45 -1.68 -18.06
CA ILE A 156 15.51 -2.84 -18.96
C ILE A 156 14.17 -3.58 -19.01
N ILE A 157 13.52 -3.79 -17.85
CA ILE A 157 12.21 -4.46 -17.79
C ILE A 157 11.15 -3.61 -18.47
N PHE A 158 11.12 -2.30 -18.24
CA PHE A 158 10.16 -1.39 -18.88
C PHE A 158 10.32 -1.35 -20.40
N GLU A 159 11.55 -1.25 -20.90
CA GLU A 159 11.82 -1.29 -22.35
C GLU A 159 11.36 -2.61 -22.96
N ARG A 160 11.72 -3.73 -22.32
CA ARG A 160 11.28 -5.05 -22.78
C ARG A 160 9.76 -5.15 -22.78
N SER A 161 9.11 -4.70 -21.71
CA SER A 161 7.65 -4.75 -21.56
C SER A 161 6.94 -3.94 -22.63
N TRP A 162 7.48 -2.77 -22.97
CA TRP A 162 6.94 -1.96 -24.06
C TRP A 162 7.05 -2.66 -25.42
N ARG A 163 8.22 -3.26 -25.71
CA ARG A 163 8.46 -3.93 -27.00
C ARG A 163 7.66 -5.21 -27.17
N THR A 164 7.49 -6.00 -26.10
CA THR A 164 6.80 -7.30 -26.17
C THR A 164 5.31 -7.20 -25.86
N GLY A 165 4.85 -6.12 -25.23
CA GLY A 165 3.48 -6.01 -24.70
C GLY A 165 3.23 -6.90 -23.47
N GLU A 166 4.28 -7.49 -22.89
CA GLU A 166 4.20 -8.38 -21.73
C GLU A 166 4.78 -7.69 -20.49
N VAL A 167 4.14 -7.84 -19.34
CA VAL A 167 4.61 -7.29 -18.06
C VAL A 167 4.79 -8.40 -17.03
N PRO A 168 5.64 -8.19 -15.99
CA PRO A 168 5.72 -9.11 -14.86
C PRO A 168 4.34 -9.44 -14.27
N GLU A 169 4.15 -10.70 -13.86
CA GLU A 169 2.87 -11.19 -13.37
C GLU A 169 2.37 -10.38 -12.14
N ASP A 170 3.28 -10.00 -11.25
CA ASP A 170 2.95 -9.22 -10.05
C ASP A 170 2.45 -7.81 -10.37
N TRP A 171 2.78 -7.26 -11.54
CA TRP A 171 2.28 -5.94 -11.96
C TRP A 171 0.82 -6.01 -12.43
N ARG A 172 0.34 -7.20 -12.78
CA ARG A 172 -1.07 -7.46 -13.12
C ARG A 172 -1.94 -7.75 -11.91
N LYS A 173 -1.33 -7.91 -10.73
CA LYS A 173 -2.01 -8.19 -9.46
C LYS A 173 -2.15 -6.90 -8.65
N ALA A 174 -3.12 -6.89 -7.74
CA ALA A 174 -3.30 -5.81 -6.78
C ALA A 174 -3.78 -6.36 -5.43
N ASN A 175 -3.29 -5.76 -4.34
CA ASN A 175 -3.90 -5.97 -3.03
C ASN A 175 -5.11 -5.04 -2.90
N VAL A 176 -6.32 -5.60 -2.87
CA VAL A 176 -7.56 -4.81 -2.78
C VAL A 176 -7.86 -4.50 -1.32
N THR A 177 -7.86 -3.22 -0.96
CA THR A 177 -8.19 -2.75 0.38
C THR A 177 -9.58 -2.09 0.38
N PRO A 178 -10.53 -2.59 1.19
CA PRO A 178 -11.84 -1.98 1.34
C PRO A 178 -11.75 -0.67 2.15
N VAL A 179 -12.26 0.43 1.59
CA VAL A 179 -12.36 1.73 2.26
C VAL A 179 -13.81 2.09 2.49
N PHE A 180 -14.21 2.21 3.75
CA PHE A 180 -15.58 2.54 4.12
C PHE A 180 -15.97 3.94 3.61
N LYS A 181 -17.14 4.04 2.96
CA LYS A 181 -17.68 5.31 2.45
C LYS A 181 -18.50 6.05 3.51
N LYS A 182 -19.74 5.58 3.73
CA LYS A 182 -20.80 6.16 4.58
C LYS A 182 -21.91 5.12 4.77
N ALA A 183 -22.92 5.43 5.60
CA ALA A 183 -24.04 4.55 5.96
C ALA A 183 -23.65 3.41 6.93
N LYS A 184 -24.17 2.20 6.75
CA LYS A 184 -23.88 1.07 7.64
C LYS A 184 -22.59 0.40 7.19
N ASN A 185 -21.61 0.30 8.10
CA ASN A 185 -20.34 -0.39 7.87
C ASN A 185 -20.47 -1.92 7.82
N GLU A 186 -21.66 -2.43 8.07
CA GLU A 186 -21.99 -3.85 7.96
C GLU A 186 -22.35 -4.26 6.55
N ASP A 187 -22.72 -3.32 5.69
CA ASP A 187 -23.09 -3.60 4.31
C ASP A 187 -21.85 -3.49 3.39
N PRO A 188 -21.43 -4.60 2.73
CA PRO A 188 -20.29 -4.62 1.82
C PRO A 188 -20.37 -3.57 0.69
N GLY A 189 -21.57 -3.22 0.23
CA GLY A 189 -21.80 -2.23 -0.82
C GLY A 189 -21.38 -0.81 -0.42
N ASN A 190 -21.27 -0.55 0.89
CA ASN A 190 -20.83 0.75 1.43
C ASN A 190 -19.31 0.92 1.47
N TYR A 191 -18.54 0.01 0.89
CA TYR A 191 -17.10 0.11 0.76
C TYR A 191 -16.66 0.47 -0.68
N ARG A 192 -15.47 1.06 -0.82
CA ARG A 192 -14.74 1.23 -2.10
C ARG A 192 -13.60 0.22 -2.14
N PRO A 193 -13.41 -0.53 -3.24
CA PRO A 193 -12.16 -1.23 -3.45
C PRO A 193 -11.07 -0.21 -3.82
N VAL A 194 -9.97 -0.19 -3.08
CA VAL A 194 -8.74 0.53 -3.45
C VAL A 194 -7.66 -0.48 -3.79
N SER A 195 -7.21 -0.45 -5.04
CA SER A 195 -6.18 -1.36 -5.55
C SER A 195 -4.78 -0.84 -5.23
N LEU A 196 -4.04 -1.58 -4.40
CA LEU A 196 -2.61 -1.36 -4.18
C LEU A 196 -1.83 -2.20 -5.19
N THR A 197 -1.42 -1.59 -6.30
CA THR A 197 -0.57 -2.20 -7.34
C THR A 197 0.92 -1.96 -7.07
N SER A 198 1.76 -2.74 -7.78
CA SER A 198 3.22 -2.62 -7.79
C SER A 198 3.70 -1.20 -8.05
N ILE A 199 4.75 -0.75 -7.35
CA ILE A 199 5.32 0.59 -7.55
C ILE A 199 6.01 0.71 -8.93
N PRO A 200 6.90 -0.23 -9.32
CA PRO A 200 7.38 -0.29 -10.70
C PRO A 200 6.26 -0.41 -11.74
N GLY A 201 5.23 -1.23 -11.48
CA GLY A 201 4.07 -1.34 -12.39
C GLY A 201 3.35 -0.01 -12.61
N LYS A 202 3.07 0.75 -11.55
CA LYS A 202 2.51 2.12 -11.64
C LYS A 202 3.42 3.06 -12.42
N MET A 203 4.73 2.93 -12.25
CA MET A 203 5.67 3.76 -13.01
C MET A 203 5.57 3.48 -14.51
N MET A 204 5.49 2.19 -14.89
CA MET A 204 5.29 1.80 -16.28
C MET A 204 3.97 2.36 -16.84
N GLU A 205 2.87 2.27 -16.09
CA GLU A 205 1.59 2.88 -16.47
C GLU A 205 1.71 4.38 -16.72
N GLN A 206 2.46 5.11 -15.87
CA GLN A 206 2.68 6.55 -16.04
C GLN A 206 3.52 6.87 -17.30
N LEU A 207 4.54 6.07 -17.59
CA LEU A 207 5.35 6.22 -18.80
C LEU A 207 4.49 6.01 -20.06
N THR A 208 3.68 4.95 -20.06
CA THR A 208 2.73 4.65 -21.14
C THR A 208 1.71 5.76 -21.33
N LEU A 209 1.13 6.24 -20.22
CA LEU A 209 0.14 7.29 -20.22
C LEU A 209 0.71 8.59 -20.83
N GLY A 210 1.95 8.95 -20.48
CA GLY A 210 2.62 10.13 -21.06
C GLY A 210 2.79 10.05 -22.57
N VAL A 211 3.06 8.86 -23.12
CA VAL A 211 3.14 8.64 -24.57
C VAL A 211 1.76 8.76 -25.21
N ILE A 212 0.75 8.09 -24.65
CA ILE A 212 -0.63 8.14 -25.17
C ILE A 212 -1.15 9.58 -25.20
N TYR A 213 -0.92 10.36 -24.13
CA TYR A 213 -1.35 11.75 -24.07
C TYR A 213 -0.77 12.58 -25.22
N LYS A 214 0.52 12.42 -25.52
CA LYS A 214 1.16 13.13 -26.62
C LYS A 214 0.48 12.84 -27.96
N TYR A 215 0.12 11.59 -28.24
CA TYR A 215 -0.56 11.21 -29.48
C TYR A 215 -2.03 11.64 -29.55
N VAL A 216 -2.69 11.86 -28.41
CA VAL A 216 -4.10 12.27 -28.36
C VAL A 216 -4.26 13.79 -28.46
N GLU A 217 -3.26 14.55 -28.01
CA GLU A 217 -3.25 16.02 -28.12
C GLU A 217 -2.73 16.53 -29.48
N GLU A 218 -2.07 15.68 -30.28
CA GLU A 218 -1.70 15.93 -31.69
C GLU A 218 -2.86 15.62 -32.65
#